data_AF-A0A0K9PLP3-F1
#
_entry.id   AF-A0A0K9PLP3-F1
#
_cell.length_a   1.000
_cell.length_b   1.000
_cell.length_c   1.000
_cell.angle_alpha   90.00
_cell.angle_beta   90.00
_cell.angle_gamma   90.00
#
_symmetry.space_group_name_H-M   'P 1'
#
loop_
_entity.id
_entity.type
_entity.pdbx_description
1 polymer ?
#
loop_
_entity_poly.entity_id
_entity_poly.type
_entity_poly.pdbx_seq_one_letter_code
_entity_poly.pdbx_strand_id
1 'polypeptide(L)'
;MPMIENNKKLVDEVAGWLRIYDDGSVDQIWMGPSEVEFLVTPYHPSSEEALERDGIVLQDRLITTNDLDVSLRFYMPTTIEKKTTEKLPIILHFQVGGFCISKATWFMYYQFYSHIAIACQAVVISVFTRLAPEYRLPSAIDDGYTALLLLRSLRYRRLILWEINWTSPECSSWEADPVEIWFMKSRLALEGNKKMTVGFGLP
;
A
#
# COMPACT_ATOMS: atom_id res chain seq x y z
N MET A 1 -40.51 -13.31 3.87
CA MET A 1 -39.43 -14.31 3.74
C MET A 1 -38.74 -14.38 5.09
N PRO A 2 -38.71 -15.52 5.79
CA PRO A 2 -37.98 -15.61 7.05
C PRO A 2 -36.48 -15.59 6.75
N MET A 3 -35.76 -14.70 7.42
CA MET A 3 -34.30 -14.70 7.44
C MET A 3 -33.87 -16.03 8.07
N ILE A 4 -33.15 -16.86 7.33
CA ILE A 4 -32.53 -18.06 7.89
C ILE A 4 -31.52 -17.54 8.92
N GLU A 5 -31.86 -17.64 10.21
CA GLU A 5 -30.89 -17.51 11.29
C GLU A 5 -29.87 -18.63 11.09
N ASN A 6 -28.77 -18.28 10.44
CA ASN A 6 -27.66 -19.20 10.24
C ASN A 6 -27.03 -19.39 11.62
N ASN A 7 -27.41 -20.46 12.30
CA ASN A 7 -27.06 -20.74 13.70
C ASN A 7 -25.61 -21.23 13.78
N LYS A 8 -24.67 -20.39 13.32
CA LYS A 8 -23.24 -20.68 13.31
C LYS A 8 -22.71 -20.64 14.73
N LYS A 9 -21.99 -21.68 15.13
CA LYS A 9 -21.41 -21.74 16.47
C LYS A 9 -20.03 -21.10 16.46
N LEU A 10 -19.80 -20.14 17.36
CA LEU A 10 -18.46 -19.60 17.58
C LEU A 10 -17.53 -20.71 18.10
N VAL A 11 -16.44 -20.95 17.38
CA VAL A 11 -15.39 -21.91 17.74
C VAL A 11 -14.26 -21.22 18.48
N ASP A 12 -13.82 -20.07 17.97
CA ASP A 12 -12.70 -19.33 18.54
C ASP A 12 -12.85 -17.82 18.28
N GLU A 13 -12.27 -17.02 19.17
CA GLU A 13 -12.19 -15.56 19.04
C GLU A 13 -10.77 -15.09 19.36
N VAL A 14 -10.15 -14.40 18.40
CA VAL A 14 -8.80 -13.88 18.54
C VAL A 14 -8.85 -12.41 18.90
N ALA A 15 -8.83 -12.12 20.21
CA ALA A 15 -8.63 -10.79 20.78
C ALA A 15 -9.51 -9.67 20.18
N GLY A 16 -10.77 -9.98 19.84
CA GLY A 16 -11.71 -9.03 19.23
C GLY A 16 -11.44 -8.68 17.77
N TRP A 17 -10.49 -9.33 17.10
CA TRP A 17 -10.13 -9.10 15.70
C TRP A 17 -10.72 -10.12 14.73
N LEU A 18 -10.86 -11.37 15.17
CA LEU A 18 -11.31 -12.49 14.34
C LEU A 18 -12.25 -13.38 15.13
N ARG A 19 -13.35 -13.81 14.51
CA ARG A 19 -14.20 -14.91 14.99
C ARG A 19 -14.20 -16.04 13.98
N ILE A 20 -13.93 -17.24 14.46
CA ILE A 20 -13.93 -18.45 13.65
C ILE A 20 -15.18 -19.24 14.03
N TYR A 21 -15.98 -19.60 13.04
CA TYR A 21 -17.20 -20.39 13.24
C TYR A 21 -16.98 -21.86 12.86
N ASP A 22 -17.87 -22.72 13.32
CA ASP A 22 -17.83 -24.17 13.10
C ASP A 22 -18.00 -24.59 11.63
N ASP A 23 -18.64 -23.75 10.82
CA ASP A 23 -18.74 -23.91 9.37
C ASP A 23 -17.45 -23.48 8.62
N GLY A 24 -16.43 -23.03 9.34
CA GLY A 24 -15.16 -22.56 8.78
C GLY A 24 -15.18 -21.11 8.28
N SER A 25 -16.31 -20.40 8.41
CA SER A 25 -16.36 -18.97 8.11
C SER A 25 -15.60 -18.15 9.15
N VAL A 26 -15.09 -17.00 8.72
CA VAL A 26 -14.38 -16.06 9.58
C VAL A 26 -15.04 -14.69 9.49
N ASP A 27 -15.28 -14.07 10.63
CA ASP A 27 -15.71 -12.68 10.73
C ASP A 27 -14.53 -11.84 11.23
N GLN A 28 -14.26 -10.74 10.51
CA GLN A 28 -13.16 -9.80 10.73
C GLN A 28 -13.65 -8.45 11.26
N ILE A 29 -14.89 -8.38 11.73
CA ILE A 29 -15.43 -7.18 12.36
C ILE A 29 -14.75 -6.96 13.72
N TRP A 30 -14.31 -5.73 13.96
CA TRP A 30 -13.75 -5.33 15.25
C TRP A 30 -14.79 -5.39 16.35
N MET A 31 -14.43 -6.07 17.45
CA MET A 31 -15.29 -6.27 18.62
C MET A 31 -14.61 -5.87 19.94
N GLY A 32 -13.46 -5.19 19.86
CA GLY A 32 -12.80 -4.67 21.04
C GLY A 32 -13.45 -3.39 21.58
N PRO A 33 -12.76 -2.65 22.47
CA PRO A 33 -13.32 -1.47 23.11
C PRO A 33 -13.81 -0.43 22.09
N SER A 34 -15.00 0.13 22.30
CA SER A 34 -15.61 1.12 21.39
C SER A 34 -14.81 2.41 21.33
N GLU A 35 -14.04 2.70 22.39
CA GLU A 35 -13.13 3.84 22.48
C GLU A 35 -12.06 3.84 21.39
N VAL A 36 -11.75 2.69 20.78
CA VAL A 36 -10.74 2.58 19.70
C VAL A 36 -11.32 2.07 18.39
N GLU A 37 -12.64 1.83 18.31
CA GLU A 37 -13.31 1.37 17.08
C GLU A 37 -13.08 2.34 15.92
N PHE A 38 -13.04 3.65 16.19
CA PHE A 38 -12.78 4.66 15.17
C PHE A 38 -11.43 4.49 14.45
N LEU A 39 -10.46 3.76 15.03
CA LEU A 39 -9.17 3.51 14.39
C LEU A 39 -9.27 2.51 13.24
N VAL A 40 -10.25 1.62 13.29
CA VAL A 40 -10.46 0.52 12.33
C VAL A 40 -11.66 0.75 11.43
N THR A 41 -12.33 1.90 11.56
CA THR A 41 -13.36 2.30 10.61
C THR A 41 -12.71 2.74 9.29
N PRO A 42 -13.33 2.41 8.14
CA PRO A 42 -12.88 2.90 6.85
C PRO A 42 -12.88 4.43 6.83
N TYR A 43 -11.71 5.02 6.58
CA TYR A 43 -11.54 6.43 6.37
C TYR A 43 -11.41 6.70 4.86
N HIS A 44 -12.56 7.10 4.29
CA HIS A 44 -12.81 7.77 3.01
C HIS A 44 -14.27 7.43 2.57
N PRO A 45 -15.14 8.39 2.20
CA PRO A 45 -16.48 8.09 1.70
C PRO A 45 -16.53 7.89 0.17
N SER A 46 -16.98 6.70 -0.24
CA SER A 46 -17.76 6.30 -1.44
C SER A 46 -17.55 6.92 -2.84
N SER A 47 -16.51 7.70 -3.14
CA SER A 47 -16.22 8.15 -4.51
C SER A 47 -14.77 7.84 -4.93
N GLU A 48 -14.55 7.65 -6.24
CA GLU A 48 -13.20 7.50 -6.81
C GLU A 48 -12.39 8.81 -6.81
N GLU A 49 -12.94 9.88 -6.23
CA GLU A 49 -12.34 11.21 -6.23
C GLU A 49 -11.28 11.33 -5.13
N ALA A 50 -10.25 12.12 -5.44
CA ALA A 50 -9.19 12.41 -4.48
C ALA A 50 -9.75 13.27 -3.35
N LEU A 51 -9.45 12.90 -2.10
CA LEU A 51 -9.79 13.66 -0.92
C LEU A 51 -8.58 14.49 -0.50
N GLU A 52 -8.68 15.82 -0.58
CA GLU A 52 -7.67 16.71 -0.03
C GLU A 52 -8.04 17.14 1.38
N ARG A 53 -7.20 16.79 2.36
CA ARG A 53 -7.42 17.13 3.77
C ARG A 53 -6.11 17.06 4.57
N ASP A 54 -5.98 17.96 5.55
CA ASP A 54 -4.87 17.95 6.52
C ASP A 54 -3.48 17.96 5.86
N GLY A 55 -3.35 18.65 4.72
CA GLY A 55 -2.10 18.74 3.96
C GLY A 55 -1.78 17.51 3.11
N ILE A 56 -2.72 16.58 2.96
CA ILE A 56 -2.60 15.37 2.14
C ILE A 56 -3.71 15.28 1.09
N VAL A 57 -3.34 14.86 -0.11
CA VAL A 57 -4.24 14.28 -1.10
C VAL A 57 -4.25 12.76 -0.92
N LEU A 58 -5.41 12.23 -0.52
CA LEU A 58 -5.68 10.81 -0.38
C LEU A 58 -6.44 10.30 -1.61
N GLN A 59 -5.92 9.26 -2.27
CA GLN A 59 -6.52 8.77 -3.50
C GLN A 59 -6.40 7.25 -3.62
N ASP A 60 -7.52 6.57 -3.89
CA ASP A 60 -7.52 5.13 -4.17
C ASP A 60 -7.57 4.90 -5.69
N ARG A 61 -6.74 3.99 -6.21
CA ARG A 61 -6.70 3.63 -7.63
C ARG A 61 -6.60 2.12 -7.81
N LEU A 62 -7.49 1.58 -8.64
CA LEU A 62 -7.33 0.26 -9.22
C LEU A 62 -6.49 0.38 -10.48
N ILE A 63 -5.40 -0.39 -10.56
CA ILE A 63 -4.53 -0.43 -11.74
C ILE A 63 -4.58 -1.83 -12.31
N THR A 64 -5.16 -1.95 -13.49
CA THR A 64 -5.20 -3.20 -14.25
C THR A 64 -3.85 -3.47 -14.89
N THR A 65 -3.32 -4.66 -14.67
CA THR A 65 -2.09 -5.13 -15.31
C THR A 65 -2.38 -6.35 -16.17
N ASN A 66 -1.38 -6.84 -16.92
CA ASN A 66 -1.56 -8.05 -17.72
C ASN A 66 -1.76 -9.31 -16.85
N ASP A 67 -1.26 -9.29 -15.62
CA ASP A 67 -1.17 -10.48 -14.77
C ASP A 67 -2.18 -10.42 -13.62
N LEU A 68 -2.21 -9.30 -12.88
CA LEU A 68 -3.02 -9.13 -11.69
C LEU A 68 -3.38 -7.66 -11.47
N ASP A 69 -4.66 -7.39 -11.26
CA ASP A 69 -5.14 -6.06 -10.92
C ASP A 69 -4.75 -5.71 -9.48
N VAL A 70 -4.25 -4.48 -9.29
CA VAL A 70 -3.77 -4.03 -7.99
C VAL A 70 -4.48 -2.74 -7.60
N SER A 71 -5.12 -2.76 -6.43
CA SER A 71 -5.65 -1.56 -5.79
C SER A 71 -4.59 -0.93 -4.89
N LEU A 72 -4.39 0.38 -5.02
CA LEU A 72 -3.40 1.17 -4.29
C LEU A 72 -4.07 2.41 -3.68
N ARG A 73 -3.63 2.78 -2.47
CA ARG A 73 -3.99 4.04 -1.81
C ARG A 73 -2.78 4.94 -1.75
N PHE A 74 -2.89 6.14 -2.31
CA PHE A 74 -1.85 7.14 -2.36
C PHE A 74 -2.08 8.21 -1.30
N TYR A 75 -1.02 8.56 -0.57
CA TYR A 75 -0.94 9.71 0.31
C TYR A 75 0.10 10.65 -0.25
N MET A 76 -0.33 11.82 -0.73
CA MET A 76 0.54 12.80 -1.37
C MET A 76 0.49 14.12 -0.60
N PRO A 77 1.63 14.72 -0.21
CA PRO A 77 1.63 16.04 0.41
C PRO A 77 1.12 17.11 -0.57
N THR A 78 0.22 17.98 -0.10
CA THR A 78 -0.34 19.07 -0.93
C THR A 78 0.67 20.18 -1.18
N THR A 79 1.61 20.35 -0.26
CA THR A 79 2.69 21.33 -0.36
C THR A 79 4.03 20.61 -0.33
N ILE A 80 4.83 20.85 -1.36
CA ILE A 80 6.20 20.37 -1.44
C ILE A 80 7.13 21.54 -1.11
N GLU A 81 8.08 21.34 -0.20
CA GLU A 81 9.04 22.38 0.12
C GLU A 81 9.90 22.73 -1.10
N LYS A 82 9.87 24.01 -1.52
CA LYS A 82 10.55 24.53 -2.73
C LYS A 82 12.06 24.27 -2.83
N LYS A 83 12.70 23.76 -1.77
CA LYS A 83 14.12 23.35 -1.80
C LYS A 83 14.34 22.09 -2.64
N THR A 84 13.32 21.27 -2.85
CA THR A 84 13.42 20.07 -3.67
C THR A 84 12.95 20.37 -5.09
N THR A 85 13.86 20.73 -5.99
CA THR A 85 13.69 20.55 -7.45
C THR A 85 13.73 19.06 -7.84
N GLU A 86 13.57 18.17 -6.87
CA GLU A 86 13.78 16.73 -6.96
C GLU A 86 12.46 15.98 -6.78
N LYS A 87 12.41 14.75 -7.26
CA LYS A 87 11.23 13.88 -7.11
C LYS A 87 11.02 13.54 -5.66
N LEU A 88 9.76 13.42 -5.26
CA LEU A 88 9.45 12.87 -3.95
C LEU A 88 9.83 11.38 -3.90
N PRO A 89 10.47 10.91 -2.82
CA PRO A 89 10.64 9.48 -2.57
C PRO A 89 9.29 8.78 -2.45
N ILE A 90 9.26 7.50 -2.83
CA ILE A 90 8.09 6.64 -2.70
C ILE A 90 8.29 5.69 -1.51
N ILE A 91 7.33 5.66 -0.60
CA ILE A 91 7.27 4.70 0.50
C ILE A 91 6.16 3.71 0.19
N LEU A 92 6.52 2.46 -0.09
CA LEU A 92 5.55 1.38 -0.33
C LEU A 92 5.24 0.66 0.98
N HIS A 93 3.98 0.69 1.39
CA HIS A 93 3.47 0.03 2.58
C HIS A 93 2.74 -1.26 2.22
N PHE A 94 3.12 -2.33 2.91
CA PHE A 94 2.42 -3.62 2.92
C PHE A 94 1.67 -3.81 4.23
N GLN A 95 0.39 -4.10 4.09
CA GLN A 95 -0.58 -4.25 5.15
C GLN A 95 -0.10 -5.21 6.27
N VAL A 96 -0.10 -4.75 7.52
CA VAL A 96 0.33 -5.53 8.70
C VAL A 96 -0.90 -6.07 9.43
N GLY A 97 -0.98 -7.37 9.73
CA GLY A 97 -2.16 -7.93 10.41
C GLY A 97 -2.37 -9.41 10.15
N GLY A 98 -1.26 -10.16 10.06
CA GLY A 98 -1.27 -11.60 9.81
C GLY A 98 -1.90 -12.04 8.49
N PHE A 99 -2.07 -11.13 7.53
CA PHE A 99 -2.79 -11.34 6.25
C PHE A 99 -4.30 -11.57 6.39
N CYS A 100 -4.88 -11.35 7.58
CA CYS A 100 -6.28 -11.69 7.86
C CYS A 100 -7.09 -10.55 8.47
N ILE A 101 -6.46 -9.46 8.93
CA ILE A 101 -7.14 -8.53 9.84
C ILE A 101 -7.28 -7.14 9.22
N SER A 102 -6.17 -6.52 8.86
CA SER A 102 -6.17 -5.08 8.65
C SER A 102 -6.45 -4.68 7.20
N LYS A 103 -7.10 -3.53 7.02
CA LYS A 103 -7.45 -2.99 5.71
C LYS A 103 -6.76 -1.64 5.49
N ALA A 104 -6.27 -1.41 4.27
CA ALA A 104 -5.58 -0.16 3.91
C ALA A 104 -6.46 1.09 4.11
N THR A 105 -7.78 0.89 4.21
CA THR A 105 -8.75 1.94 4.41
C THR A 105 -8.90 2.43 5.84
N TRP A 106 -8.35 1.74 6.84
CA TRP A 106 -8.58 2.09 8.25
C TRP A 106 -8.00 3.46 8.64
N PHE A 107 -8.73 4.18 9.51
CA PHE A 107 -8.34 5.51 9.97
C PHE A 107 -6.94 5.57 10.60
N MET A 108 -6.54 4.55 11.36
CA MET A 108 -5.20 4.49 11.94
C MET A 108 -4.09 4.59 10.88
N TYR A 109 -4.29 3.95 9.71
CA TYR A 109 -3.33 4.04 8.62
C TYR A 109 -3.38 5.40 7.96
N TYR A 110 -4.56 5.99 7.81
CA TYR A 110 -4.65 7.36 7.35
C TYR A 110 -3.86 8.32 8.24
N GLN A 111 -4.09 8.27 9.55
CA GLN A 111 -3.41 9.14 10.50
C GLN A 111 -1.89 8.92 10.47
N PHE A 112 -1.43 7.66 10.44
CA PHE A 112 0.00 7.36 10.45
C PHE A 112 0.70 7.77 9.15
N TYR A 113 0.17 7.37 7.99
CA TYR A 113 0.82 7.61 6.70
C TYR A 113 0.70 9.05 6.22
N SER A 114 -0.34 9.78 6.62
CA SER A 114 -0.44 11.22 6.36
C SER A 114 0.70 11.98 7.03
N HIS A 115 0.99 11.68 8.30
CA HIS A 115 2.11 12.30 9.00
C HIS A 115 3.45 11.94 8.37
N ILE A 116 3.66 10.69 7.97
CA ILE A 116 4.90 10.27 7.29
C ILE A 116 5.07 10.99 5.96
N ALA A 117 4.02 11.06 5.13
CA ALA A 117 4.06 11.70 3.82
C ALA A 117 4.42 13.19 3.93
N ILE A 118 3.86 13.91 4.89
CA ILE A 118 4.20 15.33 5.14
C ILE A 118 5.63 15.45 5.70
N ALA A 119 5.95 14.73 6.77
CA ALA A 119 7.22 14.88 7.48
C ALA A 119 8.43 14.47 6.64
N CYS A 120 8.28 13.44 5.82
CA CYS A 120 9.34 12.95 4.95
C CYS A 120 9.33 13.58 3.56
N GLN A 121 8.33 14.43 3.24
CA GLN A 121 8.09 14.94 1.90
C GLN A 121 8.09 13.78 0.88
N ALA A 122 7.21 12.80 1.10
CA ALA A 122 7.21 11.53 0.37
C ALA A 122 5.80 11.17 -0.09
N VAL A 123 5.71 10.43 -1.20
CA VAL A 123 4.46 9.76 -1.58
C VAL A 123 4.41 8.41 -0.87
N VAL A 124 3.42 8.22 -0.01
CA VAL A 124 3.17 6.90 0.60
C VAL A 124 2.13 6.16 -0.22
N ILE A 125 2.38 4.90 -0.51
CA ILE A 125 1.49 4.03 -1.28
C ILE A 125 1.18 2.79 -0.45
N SER A 126 -0.07 2.62 -0.05
CA SER A 126 -0.56 1.42 0.64
C SER A 126 -1.18 0.46 -0.36
N VAL A 127 -0.75 -0.81 -0.35
CA VAL A 127 -1.30 -1.86 -1.22
C VAL A 127 -2.54 -2.48 -0.56
N PHE A 128 -3.63 -2.58 -1.30
CA PHE A 128 -4.78 -3.36 -0.86
C PHE A 128 -4.49 -4.85 -1.09
N THR A 129 -4.05 -5.53 -0.04
CA THR A 129 -3.81 -6.98 -0.08
C THR A 129 -5.12 -7.74 0.13
N ARG A 130 -5.31 -8.81 -0.65
CA ARG A 130 -6.35 -9.80 -0.42
C ARG A 130 -6.12 -10.51 0.92
N LEU A 131 -7.19 -10.67 1.69
CA LEU A 131 -7.13 -11.21 3.04
C LEU A 131 -7.55 -12.69 3.08
N ALA A 132 -6.93 -13.43 3.98
CA ALA A 132 -7.40 -14.74 4.40
C ALA A 132 -8.61 -14.59 5.36
N PRO A 133 -9.53 -15.56 5.38
CA PRO A 133 -9.42 -16.90 4.77
C PRO A 133 -9.79 -16.99 3.29
N GLU A 134 -10.47 -15.99 2.71
CA GLU A 134 -10.98 -16.03 1.33
C GLU A 134 -9.85 -16.16 0.32
N TYR A 135 -8.74 -15.46 0.58
CA TYR A 135 -7.53 -15.49 -0.23
C TYR A 135 -6.33 -15.84 0.65
N ARG A 136 -6.08 -17.15 0.75
CA ARG A 136 -4.92 -17.67 1.49
C ARG A 136 -3.61 -17.27 0.81
N LEU A 137 -2.51 -17.34 1.55
CA LEU A 137 -1.18 -17.19 0.96
C LEU A 137 -0.98 -18.16 -0.21
N PRO A 138 -0.31 -17.74 -1.30
CA PRO A 138 0.50 -16.52 -1.42
C PRO A 138 -0.22 -15.25 -1.89
N SER A 139 -1.55 -15.18 -1.96
CA SER A 139 -2.27 -14.06 -2.62
C SER A 139 -1.84 -12.66 -2.18
N ALA A 140 -1.70 -12.40 -0.88
CA ALA A 140 -1.24 -11.10 -0.37
C ALA A 140 0.20 -10.76 -0.79
N ILE A 141 1.06 -11.78 -0.94
CA ILE A 141 2.44 -11.62 -1.44
C ILE A 141 2.40 -11.27 -2.92
N ASP A 142 1.54 -11.92 -3.70
CA ASP A 142 1.38 -11.65 -5.13
C ASP A 142 0.88 -10.22 -5.37
N ASP A 143 -0.06 -9.73 -4.55
CA ASP A 143 -0.55 -8.34 -4.63
C ASP A 143 0.59 -7.35 -4.39
N GLY A 144 1.37 -7.57 -3.33
CA GLY A 144 2.48 -6.70 -2.97
C GLY A 144 3.64 -6.75 -3.98
N TYR A 145 3.95 -7.94 -4.49
CA TYR A 145 4.96 -8.12 -5.52
C TYR A 145 4.55 -7.44 -6.83
N THR A 146 3.29 -7.59 -7.23
CA THR A 146 2.75 -6.93 -8.43
C THR A 146 2.78 -5.41 -8.29
N ALA A 147 2.39 -4.87 -7.12
CA ALA A 147 2.50 -3.44 -6.84
C ALA A 147 3.95 -2.92 -6.98
N LEU A 148 4.92 -3.66 -6.44
CA LEU A 148 6.34 -3.29 -6.54
C LEU A 148 6.83 -3.32 -7.99
N LEU A 149 6.49 -4.36 -8.75
CA LEU A 149 6.85 -4.46 -10.17
C LEU A 149 6.20 -3.35 -11.00
N LEU A 150 4.95 -3.01 -10.71
CA LEU A 150 4.23 -1.91 -11.33
C LEU A 150 4.98 -0.59 -11.08
N LEU A 151 5.25 -0.22 -9.83
CA LEU A 151 5.97 1.02 -9.49
C LEU A 151 7.35 1.06 -10.13
N ARG A 152 8.05 -0.08 -10.16
CA ARG A 152 9.32 -0.22 -10.87
C ARG A 152 9.17 0.03 -12.37
N SER A 153 8.08 -0.42 -12.99
CA SER A 153 7.84 -0.21 -14.42
C SER A 153 7.47 1.24 -14.78
N LEU A 154 6.77 1.95 -13.88
CA LEU A 154 6.46 3.38 -14.03
C LEU A 154 7.75 4.20 -14.09
N ARG A 155 8.79 3.79 -13.36
CA ARG A 155 10.12 4.43 -13.46
C ARG A 155 10.75 4.28 -14.85
N TYR A 156 10.53 3.17 -15.54
CA TYR A 156 11.08 2.93 -16.88
C TYR A 156 10.23 3.55 -18.00
N ARG A 157 8.96 3.86 -17.73
CA ARG A 157 8.08 4.59 -18.65
C ARG A 157 7.94 6.02 -18.14
N ARG A 158 8.75 6.93 -18.69
CA ARG A 158 8.75 8.41 -18.46
C ARG A 158 7.39 9.11 -18.75
N LEU A 159 6.27 8.38 -18.81
CA LEU A 159 4.99 8.80 -19.42
C LEU A 159 3.73 8.47 -18.60
N ILE A 160 3.80 7.73 -17.48
CA ILE A 160 2.58 7.42 -16.67
C ILE A 160 2.46 8.36 -15.45
N LEU A 161 2.94 9.60 -15.60
CA LEU A 161 2.47 10.72 -14.78
C LEU A 161 1.42 11.56 -15.52
N TRP A 162 1.23 11.33 -16.83
CA TRP A 162 0.27 12.06 -17.66
C TRP A 162 -1.09 11.33 -17.83
N GLU A 163 -1.15 10.01 -17.71
CA GLU A 163 -2.44 9.26 -17.79
C GLU A 163 -3.15 9.11 -16.44
N ILE A 164 -2.42 9.30 -15.32
CA ILE A 164 -3.04 9.57 -14.02
C ILE A 164 -3.29 11.08 -14.03
N ASN A 165 -4.49 11.51 -14.43
CA ASN A 165 -4.85 12.91 -14.69
C ASN A 165 -4.56 13.82 -13.47
N TRP A 166 -3.31 14.27 -13.36
CA TRP A 166 -2.77 15.10 -12.28
C TRP A 166 -3.05 16.55 -12.65
N THR A 167 -4.32 16.94 -12.69
CA THR A 167 -4.72 18.31 -13.06
C THR A 167 -4.55 19.26 -11.88
N SER A 168 -3.31 19.58 -11.56
CA SER A 168 -2.92 20.87 -11.00
C SER A 168 -2.00 21.54 -12.03
N PRO A 169 -2.28 22.78 -12.48
CA PRO A 169 -1.48 23.48 -13.49
C PRO A 169 -0.01 23.71 -13.13
N GLU A 170 0.42 23.36 -11.91
CA GLU A 170 1.77 23.62 -11.40
C GLU A 170 2.73 22.41 -11.51
N CYS A 171 2.27 21.25 -11.99
CA CYS A 171 3.00 19.97 -11.90
C CYS A 171 3.50 19.38 -13.22
N SER A 172 4.03 20.20 -14.13
CA SER A 172 4.48 19.77 -15.46
C SER A 172 5.97 19.38 -15.56
N SER A 173 6.72 19.26 -14.46
CA SER A 173 8.20 19.13 -14.49
C SER A 173 8.81 17.89 -13.81
N TRP A 174 8.01 16.90 -13.41
CA TRP A 174 8.53 15.72 -12.69
C TRP A 174 9.08 14.62 -13.62
N GLU A 175 10.38 14.58 -13.83
CA GLU A 175 11.08 13.36 -14.27
C GLU A 175 11.35 12.47 -13.05
N ALA A 176 11.61 11.14 -13.11
CA ALA A 176 11.99 10.27 -11.96
C ALA A 176 13.40 9.61 -12.13
N ASP A 177 14.25 9.54 -11.08
CA ASP A 177 15.62 8.94 -11.10
C ASP A 177 16.01 8.38 -9.69
N PRO A 178 17.06 7.57 -9.50
CA PRO A 178 17.00 6.22 -8.92
C PRO A 178 16.75 6.12 -7.41
N VAL A 179 15.83 5.24 -7.02
CA VAL A 179 15.75 4.72 -5.65
C VAL A 179 16.99 3.85 -5.34
N GLU A 180 17.79 4.29 -4.37
CA GLU A 180 18.78 3.46 -3.67
C GLU A 180 18.02 2.42 -2.82
N ILE A 181 18.05 1.16 -3.26
CA ILE A 181 17.48 0.04 -2.53
C ILE A 181 18.57 -0.58 -1.65
N TRP A 182 18.55 -0.25 -0.36
CA TRP A 182 19.33 -0.95 0.66
C TRP A 182 18.62 -2.27 1.02
N PHE A 183 18.75 -3.30 0.18
CA PHE A 183 18.43 -4.68 0.56
C PHE A 183 19.73 -5.43 0.84
N MET A 184 19.91 -5.83 2.09
CA MET A 184 20.97 -6.75 2.52
C MET A 184 20.97 -8.00 1.64
N LYS A 185 22.06 -8.14 0.87
CA LYS A 185 22.44 -9.33 0.11
C LYS A 185 22.40 -10.56 0.99
N SER A 186 21.49 -11.49 0.72
CA SER A 186 21.61 -12.88 1.18
C SER A 186 20.93 -13.84 0.20
N ARG A 187 21.25 -13.74 -1.11
CA ARG A 187 20.91 -14.82 -2.06
C ARG A 187 21.67 -14.82 -3.39
N LEU A 188 22.93 -14.38 -3.43
CA LEU A 188 23.76 -14.49 -4.65
C LEU A 188 25.23 -14.88 -4.37
N ALA A 189 25.51 -15.51 -3.23
CA ALA A 189 26.85 -16.01 -2.88
C ALA A 189 27.05 -17.51 -3.16
N LEU A 190 26.12 -18.18 -3.86
CA LEU A 190 26.22 -19.63 -4.13
C LEU A 190 26.33 -20.03 -5.61
N GLU A 191 26.48 -19.10 -6.54
CA GLU A 191 26.73 -19.45 -7.93
C GLU A 191 27.94 -18.69 -8.50
N GLY A 192 29.09 -19.37 -8.49
CA GLY A 192 29.97 -19.43 -9.65
C GLY A 192 30.69 -18.15 -10.09
N ASN A 193 31.76 -17.82 -9.38
CA ASN A 193 33.11 -17.70 -9.95
C ASN A 193 33.23 -17.07 -11.37
N LYS A 194 33.49 -15.76 -11.45
CA LYS A 194 34.40 -15.16 -12.47
C LYS A 194 34.77 -13.72 -12.07
N LYS A 195 36.08 -13.50 -11.93
CA LYS A 195 36.75 -12.22 -11.65
C LYS A 195 36.38 -11.16 -12.70
N MET A 196 36.11 -9.93 -12.26
CA MET A 196 36.30 -8.73 -13.07
C MET A 196 36.87 -7.60 -12.20
N THR A 197 38.04 -7.11 -12.58
CA THR A 197 38.78 -5.99 -11.97
C THR A 197 38.74 -4.82 -12.94
N VAL A 198 38.25 -3.66 -12.51
CA VAL A 198 38.43 -2.31 -13.10
C VAL A 198 38.12 -1.35 -11.94
N GLY A 199 38.91 -0.38 -11.48
CA GLY A 199 39.89 0.51 -12.10
C GLY A 199 39.41 1.94 -11.82
N PHE A 200 39.80 2.54 -10.69
CA PHE A 200 39.41 3.91 -10.32
C PHE A 200 40.22 4.93 -11.13
N GLY A 201 39.54 5.80 -11.86
CA GLY A 201 40.10 7.03 -12.43
C GLY A 201 39.13 8.17 -12.16
N LEU A 202 39.50 9.06 -11.25
CA LEU A 202 38.94 10.41 -11.12
C LEU A 202 39.94 11.38 -11.78
N PRO A 203 39.50 12.48 -12.41
CA PRO A 203 40.34 13.68 -12.52
C PRO A 203 40.50 14.37 -11.15
#